data_AF-A0A6G1X054-F1
#
_entry.id   AF-A0A6G1X054-F1
#
_cell.length_a   1.000
_cell.length_b   1.000
_cell.length_c   1.000
_cell.angle_alpha   90.00
_cell.angle_beta   90.00
_cell.angle_gamma   90.00
#
_symmetry.space_group_name_H-M   'P 1'
#
loop_
_entity.id
_entity.type
_entity.pdbx_description
1 polymer ?
#
loop_
_entity_poly.entity_id
_entity_poly.type
_entity_poly.pdbx_seq_one_letter_code
_entity_poly.pdbx_strand_id
1 'polypeptide(L)' 'MRREEILTTLREAGVALTIEDLSQQTGIDIVHLRVDLFRLAEEGKVERRQRENKPTWTIKVSTTLDRRYEKLSKKYVP' A
#
# COMPACT_ATOMS: atom_id res chain seq x y z
N MET A 1 11.10 13.68 -2.93
CA MET A 1 10.22 13.64 -4.11
C MET A 1 9.69 12.23 -4.35
N ARG A 2 10.44 11.28 -4.92
CA ARG A 2 9.91 9.94 -5.29
C ARG A 2 9.19 9.14 -4.18
N ARG A 3 9.68 9.21 -2.93
CA ARG A 3 9.07 8.46 -1.80
C ARG A 3 7.67 8.94 -1.42
N GLU A 4 7.42 10.25 -1.53
CA GLU A 4 6.11 10.83 -1.20
C GLU A 4 5.09 10.47 -2.25
N GLU A 5 5.47 10.43 -3.53
CA GLU A 5 4.62 9.92 -4.61
C GLU A 5 4.21 8.46 -4.33
N ILE A 6 5.16 7.56 -4.04
CA ILE A 6 4.85 6.16 -3.72
C ILE A 6 3.83 6.05 -2.56
N LEU A 7 4.03 6.81 -1.49
CA LEU A 7 3.12 6.82 -0.35
C LEU A 7 1.76 7.42 -0.70
N THR A 8 1.71 8.44 -1.54
CA THR A 8 0.47 9.09 -1.98
C THR A 8 -0.33 8.14 -2.86
N THR A 9 0.33 7.51 -3.83
CA THR A 9 -0.26 6.49 -4.71
C THR A 9 -0.83 5.32 -3.92
N LEU A 10 -0.08 4.78 -2.94
CA LEU A 10 -0.60 3.72 -2.07
C LEU A 10 -1.77 4.18 -1.18
N ARG A 11 -1.82 5.47 -0.81
CA ARG A 11 -2.92 6.04 -0.02
C ARG A 11 -4.18 6.21 -0.86
N GLU A 12 -4.03 6.75 -2.06
CA GLU A 12 -5.11 7.02 -3.02
C GLU A 12 -5.70 5.73 -3.56
N ALA A 13 -4.87 4.72 -3.82
CA ALA A 13 -5.35 3.41 -4.24
C ALA A 13 -6.23 2.73 -3.19
N GLY A 14 -5.96 2.96 -1.89
CA GLY A 14 -6.73 2.39 -0.79
C GLY A 14 -6.67 0.86 -0.68
N VAL A 15 -5.92 0.20 -1.56
CA VAL A 15 -5.76 -1.26 -1.66
C VAL A 15 -4.28 -1.62 -1.80
N ALA A 16 -3.95 -2.89 -1.58
CA ALA A 16 -2.59 -3.37 -1.80
C ALA A 16 -2.31 -3.45 -3.32
N LEU A 17 -1.25 -2.77 -3.77
CA LEU A 17 -0.84 -2.72 -5.17
C LEU A 17 0.37 -3.61 -5.42
N THR A 18 0.49 -4.14 -6.63
CA THR A 18 1.73 -4.81 -7.06
C THR A 18 2.80 -3.77 -7.38
N ILE A 19 4.04 -4.23 -7.52
CA ILE A 19 5.12 -3.31 -7.91
C ILE A 19 4.96 -2.84 -9.36
N GLU A 20 4.35 -3.68 -10.20
CA GLU A 20 4.01 -3.37 -11.57
C GLU A 20 2.95 -2.25 -11.62
N ASP A 21 1.90 -2.34 -10.80
CA ASP A 21 0.87 -1.29 -10.70
C ASP A 21 1.47 0.03 -10.22
N LEU A 22 2.35 -0.02 -9.21
CA LEU A 22 3.04 1.16 -8.70
C LEU A 22 3.92 1.81 -9.77
N SER A 23 4.60 1.00 -10.57
CA SER A 23 5.43 1.50 -11.68
C SER A 23 4.58 2.19 -12.74
N GLN A 24 3.42 1.62 -13.09
CA GLN A 24 2.51 2.24 -14.05
C GLN A 24 1.90 3.55 -13.54
N GLN A 25 1.54 3.62 -12.25
CA GLN A 25 0.91 4.82 -11.69
C GLN A 25 1.90 5.95 -11.39
N THR A 26 3.10 5.63 -10.94
CA THR A 26 4.12 6.63 -10.59
C THR A 26 5.08 6.95 -11.75
N GLY A 27 5.14 6.11 -12.78
CA GLY A 27 6.16 6.19 -13.83
C GLY A 27 7.58 5.87 -13.34
N ILE A 28 7.73 5.38 -12.11
CA ILE A 28 9.04 5.04 -11.52
C ILE A 28 9.42 3.63 -11.97
N ASP A 29 10.69 3.45 -12.32
CA ASP A 29 11.25 2.15 -12.67
C ASP A 29 11.15 1.14 -11.51
N ILE A 30 10.87 -0.12 -11.86
CA ILE A 30 10.62 -1.21 -10.90
C ILE A 30 11.81 -1.44 -9.96
N VAL A 31 13.05 -1.29 -10.43
CA VAL A 31 14.25 -1.50 -9.60
C VAL A 31 14.34 -0.43 -8.52
N HIS A 32 14.06 0.82 -8.89
CA HIS A 32 14.00 1.93 -7.93
C HIS A 32 12.87 1.75 -6.93
N LEU A 33 11.68 1.35 -7.41
CA LEU A 33 10.53 1.05 -6.54
C LEU A 33 10.86 -0.03 -5.53
N ARG A 34 11.57 -1.10 -5.91
CA ARG A 34 11.99 -2.16 -4.98
C ARG A 34 12.80 -1.59 -3.83
N VAL A 35 13.84 -0.82 -4.14
CA VAL A 35 14.73 -0.24 -3.12
C VAL A 35 13.96 0.72 -2.21
N ASP A 36 13.15 1.60 -2.79
CA ASP A 36 12.38 2.58 -2.02
C ASP A 36 11.28 1.93 -1.17
N LEU A 37 10.56 0.93 -1.70
CA LEU A 37 9.54 0.18 -0.94
C LEU A 37 10.15 -0.61 0.22
N PHE A 38 11.32 -1.22 0.02
CA PHE A 38 12.03 -1.91 1.10
C PHE A 38 12.43 -0.93 2.21
N ARG A 39 13.03 0.22 1.86
CA ARG A 39 13.38 1.27 2.84
C ARG A 39 12.15 1.81 3.56
N LEU A 40 11.06 2.07 2.84
CA LEU A 40 9.80 2.52 3.43
C LEU A 40 9.18 1.47 4.37
N ALA A 41 9.41 0.18 4.11
CA ALA A 41 8.98 -0.90 4.98
C ALA A 41 9.83 -0.98 6.26
N GLU A 42 11.14 -0.80 6.14
CA GLU A 42 12.04 -0.67 7.31
C GLU A 42 11.69 0.55 8.16
N GLU A 43 11.33 1.67 7.53
CA GLU A 43 10.81 2.88 8.19
C GLU A 43 9.39 2.68 8.78
N GLY A 44 8.75 1.53 8.54
CA GLY A 44 7.41 1.22 9.03
C GLY A 44 6.28 2.02 8.38
N LYS A 45 6.51 2.62 7.20
CA LYS A 45 5.51 3.40 6.45
C LYS A 45 4.64 2.53 5.53
N VAL A 46 5.22 1.47 4.99
CA VAL A 46 4.52 0.49 4.14
C VAL A 46 4.73 -0.92 4.69
N GLU A 47 3.89 -1.85 4.28
CA GLU A 47 4.05 -3.26 4.57
C GLU A 47 3.87 -4.10 3.30
N ARG A 48 4.63 -5.19 3.24
CA ARG A 48 4.53 -6.17 2.17
C ARG A 48 3.48 -7.22 2.55
N ARG A 49 2.49 -7.39 1.69
CA ARG A 49 1.49 -8.46 1.77
C ARG A 49 1.67 -9.44 0.62
N GLN A 50 1.04 -10.60 0.74
CA GLN A 50 0.97 -11.58 -0.34
C GLN A 50 -0.49 -11.79 -0.71
N ARG A 51 -0.81 -11.60 -1.99
CA ARG A 51 -2.14 -11.83 -2.54
C ARG A 51 -1.99 -12.68 -3.79
N GLU A 52 -2.69 -13.81 -3.86
CA GLU A 52 -2.68 -14.70 -5.04
C GLU A 52 -1.25 -15.04 -5.51
N ASN A 53 -0.39 -15.40 -4.57
CA ASN A 53 1.03 -15.73 -4.80
C ASN A 53 1.90 -14.57 -5.33
N LYS A 54 1.38 -13.34 -5.41
CA LYS A 54 2.13 -12.14 -5.81
C LYS A 54 2.43 -11.24 -4.62
N PRO A 55 3.63 -10.65 -4.55
CA PRO A 55 3.95 -9.64 -3.54
C PRO A 55 3.20 -8.35 -3.86
N THR A 56 2.46 -7.86 -2.87
CA THR A 56 1.74 -6.58 -2.92
C THR A 56 2.22 -5.68 -1.80
N TRP A 57 2.06 -4.38 -1.97
CA TRP A 57 2.50 -3.35 -1.05
C TRP A 57 1.31 -2.47 -0.66
N THR A 58 1.23 -2.11 0.61
CA THR A 58 0.19 -1.22 1.12
C THR A 58 0.76 -0.32 2.21
N ILE A 59 0.07 0.77 2.53
CA ILE A 59 0.46 1.62 3.66
C ILE A 59 0.29 0.83 4.95
N LYS A 60 1.30 0.88 5.82
CA LYS A 60 1.20 0.33 7.15
C LYS A 60 0.24 1.21 7.95
N VAL A 61 -1.00 0.76 8.07
CA VAL A 61 -1.98 1.44 8.91
C VAL A 61 -1.68 1.08 10.36
N SER A 62 -1.17 2.05 11.12
CA SER A 62 -1.01 1.93 12.57
C SER A 62 -2.39 1.89 13.27
N THR A 63 -3.07 0.74 13.20
CA THR A 63 -4.07 0.21 14.16
C THR A 63 -5.11 1.18 14.77
N THR A 64 -5.39 2.31 14.13
CA THR A 64 -6.38 3.31 14.57
C THR A 64 -7.50 3.47 13.55
N LEU A 65 -7.27 3.12 12.28
CA LEU A 65 -8.30 3.09 11.23
C LEU A 65 -9.07 1.76 11.13
N ASP A 66 -8.60 0.69 11.78
CA ASP A 66 -9.33 -0.59 11.88
C ASP A 66 -10.72 -0.39 12.52
N ARG A 67 -10.83 0.57 13.46
CA ARG A 67 -12.11 0.99 14.07
C ARG A 67 -13.10 1.67 13.11
N ARG A 68 -12.67 2.16 11.95
CA ARG A 68 -13.59 2.78 10.96
C ARG A 68 -14.16 1.76 9.99
N TYR A 69 -13.39 0.75 9.58
CA TYR A 69 -13.88 -0.30 8.70
C TYR A 69 -14.83 -1.28 9.41
N GLU A 70 -14.67 -1.50 10.71
CA GLU A 70 -15.62 -2.30 11.50
C GLU A 70 -17.04 -1.70 11.58
N LYS A 71 -17.17 -0.36 11.43
CA LYS A 71 -18.46 0.33 11.49
C LYS A 71 -19.26 0.24 10.20
N LEU A 72 -18.62 -0.01 9.06
CA LEU A 72 -19.33 -0.13 7.78
C LEU A 72 -19.89 -1.55 7.55
N SER A 73 -19.21 -2.59 8.05
CA SER A 73 -19.64 -3.98 7.86
C SER A 73 -20.87 -4.36 8.69
N LYS A 74 -21.14 -3.68 9.81
CA LYS A 74 -22.33 -3.93 10.65
C LYS A 74 -23.63 -3.35 10.10
N LYS A 75 -23.60 -2.61 8.99
CA LYS A 75 -24.81 -2.01 8.38
C LYS A 75 -25.40 -2.84 7.23
N TYR A 76 -24.77 -3.98 6.88
CA TYR A 76 -25.33 -4.93 5.92
C TYR A 76 -25.86 -6.16 6.67
N VAL A 77 -27.12 -6.06 7.08
CA VAL A 77 -27.94 -7.21 7.44
C VAL A 77 -29.05 -7.25 6.39
N PRO A 78 -29.02 -8.17 5.41
CA PRO A 78 -30.19 -8.41 4.58
C PRO A 78 -31.34 -9.02 5.39
#